data_AF-A0A969SSD3-F1
#
_entry.id   AF-A0A969SSD3-F1
#
_cell.length_a   1.000
_cell.length_b   1.000
_cell.length_c   1.000
_cell.angle_alpha   90.00
_cell.angle_beta   90.00
_cell.angle_gamma   90.00
#
_symmetry.space_group_name_H-M   'P 1'
#
loop_
_entity.id
_entity.type
_entity.pdbx_description
1 polymer ?
#
loop_
_entity_poly.entity_id
_entity_poly.type
_entity_poly.pdbx_seq_one_letter_code
_entity_poly.pdbx_strand_id
1 'polypeptide(L)'
;MNITDIASPKILKDTRYWLLGIAAGLETICLTLIWKADDTGHLGMSLLFLFAVGTLTWEKRHTLKFESEVLSSIVGIGLISWVLWESGNLADGNIMRLLSFTSALGVALLASGFKGLKQYWQELTILFFLSVPSVIASLLFDIAPLTAKFSAFLLHYLGFDVVSQGVFINLPNGGVEVTTECSGLDTIIYIFSVSVLALVMFPIHRSKRFFVPIVAVIIGFVINAIRVVMLTIFAASNKAAFHNWHGGQASYLYGMIGILIFGCFYWLLLHQEEKSQITRSSD
;
A
#
# COMPACT_ATOMS: atom_id res chain seq x y z
N MET A 1 -43.44 18.26 10.20
CA MET A 1 -42.23 18.06 9.38
C MET A 1 -42.40 16.71 8.69
N ASN A 2 -42.70 16.71 7.40
CA ASN A 2 -43.10 15.51 6.66
C ASN A 2 -41.87 14.64 6.37
N ILE A 3 -41.91 13.36 6.75
CA ILE A 3 -40.79 12.39 6.64
C ILE A 3 -40.68 11.82 5.20
N THR A 4 -41.53 12.27 4.29
CA THR A 4 -41.69 11.70 2.94
C THR A 4 -40.76 12.26 1.85
N ASP A 5 -39.92 13.25 2.16
CA ASP A 5 -38.99 13.86 1.18
C ASP A 5 -37.60 13.20 1.11
N ILE A 6 -37.39 12.05 1.75
CA ILE A 6 -36.04 11.48 1.94
C ILE A 6 -35.44 10.83 0.67
N ALA A 7 -36.20 10.57 -0.39
CA ALA A 7 -35.58 10.17 -1.66
C ALA A 7 -36.48 10.48 -2.86
N SER A 8 -36.11 11.49 -3.65
CA SER A 8 -36.77 11.71 -4.93
C SER A 8 -36.54 10.49 -5.85
N PRO A 9 -37.57 10.00 -6.57
CA PRO A 9 -37.44 8.88 -7.50
C PRO A 9 -36.53 9.15 -8.71
N LYS A 10 -36.00 10.37 -8.86
CA LYS A 10 -34.98 10.72 -9.86
C LYS A 10 -33.58 10.19 -9.49
N ILE A 11 -33.25 10.11 -8.20
CA ILE A 11 -31.93 9.63 -7.73
C ILE A 11 -31.76 8.14 -8.08
N LEU A 12 -32.83 7.35 -8.00
CA LEU A 12 -32.83 5.92 -8.29
C LEU A 12 -32.66 5.58 -9.78
N LYS A 13 -32.86 6.55 -10.69
CA LYS A 13 -32.75 6.33 -12.14
C LYS A 13 -31.36 6.59 -12.71
N ASP A 14 -30.45 7.17 -11.93
CA ASP A 14 -29.13 7.54 -12.43
C ASP A 14 -28.13 6.42 -12.13
N THR A 15 -27.66 5.75 -13.19
CA THR A 15 -26.68 4.65 -13.16
C THR A 15 -25.42 5.01 -12.37
N ARG A 16 -25.05 6.29 -12.30
CA ARG A 16 -23.86 6.76 -11.59
C ARG A 16 -23.93 6.49 -10.08
N TYR A 17 -25.10 6.68 -9.47
CA TYR A 17 -25.26 6.43 -8.03
C TYR A 17 -25.25 4.93 -7.70
N TRP A 18 -25.75 4.09 -8.61
CA TRP A 18 -25.68 2.63 -8.46
C TRP A 18 -24.23 2.12 -8.53
N LEU A 19 -23.45 2.59 -9.51
CA LEU A 19 -22.04 2.22 -9.63
C LEU A 19 -21.22 2.70 -8.42
N LEU A 20 -21.49 3.92 -7.93
CA LEU A 20 -20.87 4.43 -6.72
C LEU A 20 -21.23 3.58 -5.49
N GLY A 21 -22.50 3.20 -5.35
CA GLY A 21 -22.97 2.33 -4.26
C GLY A 21 -22.33 0.95 -4.30
N ILE A 22 -22.20 0.34 -5.48
CA ILE A 22 -21.52 -0.95 -5.67
C ILE A 22 -20.04 -0.83 -5.29
N ALA A 23 -19.34 0.19 -5.81
CA ALA A 23 -17.93 0.42 -5.49
C ALA A 23 -17.72 0.61 -3.97
N ALA A 24 -18.48 1.52 -3.35
CA ALA A 24 -18.38 1.78 -1.92
C ALA A 24 -18.71 0.55 -1.08
N GLY A 25 -19.73 -0.22 -1.47
CA GLY A 25 -20.09 -1.47 -0.80
C GLY A 25 -18.97 -2.51 -0.87
N LEU A 26 -18.39 -2.74 -2.05
CA LEU A 26 -17.29 -3.69 -2.24
C LEU A 26 -16.05 -3.27 -1.46
N GLU A 27 -15.64 -2.00 -1.51
CA GLU A 27 -14.49 -1.54 -0.74
C GLU A 27 -14.73 -1.59 0.76
N THR A 28 -15.95 -1.33 1.23
CA THR A 28 -16.31 -1.49 2.64
C THR A 28 -16.19 -2.94 3.08
N ILE A 29 -16.60 -3.89 2.24
CA ILE A 29 -16.41 -5.32 2.50
C ILE A 29 -14.92 -5.65 2.58
N CYS A 30 -14.11 -5.20 1.62
CA CYS A 30 -12.66 -5.41 1.61
C CYS A 30 -11.99 -4.85 2.87
N LEU A 31 -12.30 -3.61 3.25
CA LEU A 31 -11.81 -2.99 4.47
C LEU A 31 -12.25 -3.74 5.74
N THR A 32 -13.48 -4.24 5.77
CA THR A 32 -14.00 -5.03 6.91
C THR A 32 -13.24 -6.37 7.04
N LEU A 33 -12.90 -7.02 5.93
CA LEU A 33 -12.09 -8.25 5.96
C LEU A 33 -10.69 -7.97 6.49
N ILE A 34 -10.03 -6.92 5.97
CA ILE A 34 -8.69 -6.52 6.43
C ILE A 34 -8.71 -6.19 7.92
N TRP A 35 -9.74 -5.48 8.38
CA TRP A 35 -9.91 -5.16 9.80
C TRP A 35 -10.10 -6.42 10.66
N LYS A 36 -10.89 -7.39 10.18
CA LYS A 36 -11.08 -8.68 10.88
C LYS A 36 -9.83 -9.54 10.90
N ALA A 37 -8.95 -9.39 9.92
CA ALA A 37 -7.67 -10.08 9.84
C ALA A 37 -6.57 -9.46 10.71
N ASP A 38 -6.87 -8.37 11.44
CA ASP A 38 -5.93 -7.62 12.30
C ASP A 38 -4.69 -7.08 11.56
N ASP A 39 -4.74 -6.99 10.23
CA ASP A 39 -3.68 -6.36 9.41
C ASP A 39 -3.87 -4.84 9.41
N THR A 40 -3.58 -4.22 10.56
CA THR A 40 -3.73 -2.79 10.80
C THR A 40 -2.88 -1.94 9.84
N GLY A 41 -1.70 -2.45 9.46
CA GLY A 41 -0.82 -1.81 8.49
C GLY A 41 -1.48 -1.71 7.12
N HIS A 42 -2.00 -2.83 6.61
CA HIS A 42 -2.71 -2.83 5.33
C HIS A 42 -4.01 -2.02 5.39
N LEU A 43 -4.74 -2.06 6.51
CA LEU A 43 -5.97 -1.27 6.70
C LEU A 43 -5.71 0.24 6.53
N GLY A 44 -4.69 0.77 7.21
CA GLY A 44 -4.33 2.18 7.12
C GLY A 44 -3.92 2.58 5.71
N MET A 45 -3.15 1.72 5.03
CA MET A 45 -2.73 1.92 3.65
C MET A 45 -3.90 1.90 2.67
N SER A 46 -4.84 0.95 2.82
CA SER A 46 -6.06 0.88 2.01
C SER A 46 -6.92 2.12 2.17
N LEU A 47 -7.10 2.63 3.39
CA LEU A 47 -7.85 3.87 3.62
C LEU A 47 -7.20 5.08 2.92
N LEU A 48 -5.87 5.24 3.04
CA LEU A 48 -5.12 6.31 2.37
C LEU A 48 -5.28 6.24 0.84
N PHE A 49 -5.16 5.04 0.27
CA PHE A 49 -5.20 4.83 -1.17
C PHE A 49 -6.62 4.98 -1.73
N LEU A 50 -7.63 4.47 -1.02
CA LEU A 50 -9.03 4.66 -1.38
C LEU A 50 -9.45 6.13 -1.30
N PHE A 51 -8.93 6.88 -0.32
CA PHE A 51 -9.13 8.33 -0.29
C PHE A 51 -8.58 8.99 -1.54
N ALA A 52 -7.34 8.67 -1.95
CA ALA A 52 -6.74 9.19 -3.18
C ALA A 52 -7.55 8.80 -4.44
N VAL A 53 -7.93 7.54 -4.57
CA VAL A 53 -8.78 7.05 -5.67
C VAL A 53 -10.11 7.78 -5.71
N GLY A 54 -10.74 7.98 -4.54
CA GLY A 54 -11.98 8.73 -4.39
C GLY A 54 -11.83 10.17 -4.87
N THR A 55 -10.74 10.85 -4.50
CA THR A 55 -10.47 12.23 -4.96
C THR A 55 -10.28 12.32 -6.47
N LEU A 56 -9.48 11.44 -7.08
CA LEU A 56 -9.27 11.41 -8.53
C LEU A 56 -10.55 11.11 -9.31
N THR A 57 -11.33 10.14 -8.82
CA THR A 57 -12.61 9.79 -9.43
C THR A 57 -13.61 10.94 -9.31
N TRP A 58 -13.61 11.63 -8.17
CA TRP A 58 -14.46 12.79 -7.93
C TRP A 58 -14.14 13.95 -8.86
N GLU A 59 -12.86 14.22 -9.13
CA GLU A 59 -12.43 15.24 -10.10
C GLU A 59 -12.92 14.90 -11.52
N LYS A 60 -12.84 13.63 -11.91
CA LYS A 60 -13.24 13.16 -13.24
C LYS A 60 -14.75 12.95 -13.41
N ARG A 61 -15.55 13.01 -12.35
CA ARG A 61 -16.96 12.55 -12.32
C ARG A 61 -17.87 13.08 -13.44
N HIS A 62 -17.60 14.27 -13.96
CA HIS A 62 -18.39 14.89 -15.05
C HIS A 62 -17.92 14.50 -16.45
N THR A 63 -16.74 13.89 -16.56
CA THR A 63 -16.09 13.50 -17.82
C THR A 63 -16.14 11.99 -18.08
N LEU A 64 -16.48 11.20 -17.06
CA LEU A 64 -16.56 9.74 -17.15
C LEU A 64 -17.65 9.32 -18.14
N LYS A 65 -17.29 8.40 -19.03
CA LYS A 65 -18.22 7.82 -20.00
C LYS A 65 -18.65 6.43 -19.52
N PHE A 66 -19.96 6.26 -19.37
CA PHE A 66 -20.57 5.02 -18.90
C PHE A 66 -21.12 4.21 -20.07
N GLU A 67 -20.21 3.72 -20.91
CA GLU A 67 -20.52 2.91 -22.08
C GLU A 67 -19.79 1.58 -21.94
N SER A 68 -20.48 0.54 -21.47
CA SER A 68 -19.92 -0.80 -21.35
C SER A 68 -20.47 -1.73 -22.44
N GLU A 69 -19.59 -2.55 -22.99
CA GLU A 69 -19.96 -3.63 -23.91
C GLU A 69 -20.48 -4.85 -23.10
N VAL A 70 -21.31 -5.70 -23.72
CA VAL A 70 -21.90 -6.86 -23.02
C VAL A 70 -20.81 -7.79 -22.46
N LEU A 71 -19.76 -8.05 -23.23
CA LEU A 71 -18.65 -8.90 -22.81
C LEU A 71 -17.90 -8.31 -21.60
N SER A 72 -17.62 -7.02 -21.59
CA SER A 72 -16.95 -6.39 -20.45
C SER A 72 -17.81 -6.35 -19.21
N SER A 73 -19.13 -6.18 -19.36
CA SER A 73 -20.06 -6.29 -18.24
C SER A 73 -20.10 -7.70 -17.65
N ILE A 74 -20.07 -8.75 -18.48
CA ILE A 74 -20.00 -10.14 -18.00
C ILE A 74 -18.70 -10.37 -17.22
N VAL A 75 -17.56 -9.93 -17.75
CA VAL A 75 -16.26 -10.06 -17.06
C VAL A 75 -16.26 -9.25 -15.76
N GLY A 76 -16.77 -8.02 -15.79
CA GLY A 76 -16.88 -7.16 -14.60
C GLY A 76 -17.76 -7.79 -13.51
N ILE A 77 -18.92 -8.33 -13.89
CA ILE A 77 -19.79 -9.09 -12.97
C ILE A 77 -19.07 -10.32 -12.44
N GLY A 78 -18.37 -11.08 -13.30
CA GLY A 78 -17.58 -12.24 -12.87
C GLY A 78 -16.54 -11.90 -11.82
N LEU A 79 -15.81 -10.79 -11.99
CA LEU A 79 -14.83 -10.30 -11.01
C LEU A 79 -15.50 -9.85 -9.71
N ILE A 80 -16.62 -9.11 -9.79
CA ILE A 80 -17.37 -8.70 -8.60
C ILE A 80 -17.91 -9.92 -7.84
N SER A 81 -18.47 -10.90 -8.55
CA SER A 81 -18.95 -12.15 -7.98
C SER A 81 -17.81 -12.95 -7.34
N TRP A 82 -16.63 -12.97 -7.95
CA TRP A 82 -15.43 -13.57 -7.36
C TRP A 82 -15.03 -12.89 -6.05
N VAL A 83 -14.98 -11.55 -6.02
CA VAL A 83 -14.68 -10.79 -4.79
C VAL A 83 -15.70 -11.10 -3.69
N LEU A 84 -16.99 -11.16 -4.02
CA LEU A 84 -18.03 -11.50 -3.05
C LEU A 84 -17.92 -12.95 -2.57
N TRP A 85 -17.60 -13.88 -3.47
CA TRP A 85 -17.36 -15.28 -3.12
C TRP A 85 -16.17 -15.44 -2.16
N GLU A 86 -15.04 -14.82 -2.46
CA GLU A 86 -13.86 -14.82 -1.60
C GLU A 86 -14.13 -14.14 -0.25
N SER A 87 -14.94 -13.08 -0.24
CA SER A 87 -15.35 -12.42 1.01
C SER A 87 -16.15 -13.33 1.95
N GLY A 88 -16.90 -14.29 1.38
CA GLY A 88 -17.69 -15.26 2.15
C GLY A 88 -16.90 -16.47 2.64
N ASN A 89 -15.85 -16.86 1.91
CA ASN A 89 -15.06 -18.06 2.21
C ASN A 89 -13.82 -17.80 3.09
N LEU A 90 -13.72 -16.61 3.71
CA LEU A 90 -12.55 -16.17 4.47
C LEU A 90 -11.27 -16.27 3.64
N ALA A 91 -11.17 -15.39 2.62
CA ALA A 91 -10.01 -15.25 1.76
C ALA A 91 -8.68 -15.35 2.53
N ASP A 92 -7.74 -16.13 1.99
CA ASP A 92 -6.35 -16.18 2.46
C ASP A 92 -5.73 -14.77 2.49
N GLY A 93 -4.74 -14.54 3.36
CA GLY A 93 -4.16 -13.20 3.59
C GLY A 93 -3.67 -12.53 2.30
N ASN A 94 -3.06 -13.30 1.38
CA ASN A 94 -2.63 -12.78 0.08
C ASN A 94 -3.81 -12.47 -0.85
N ILE A 95 -4.84 -13.33 -0.89
CA ILE A 95 -6.03 -13.13 -1.72
C ILE A 95 -6.80 -11.91 -1.22
N MET A 96 -6.93 -11.74 0.10
CA MET A 96 -7.57 -10.60 0.74
C MET A 96 -6.95 -9.28 0.30
N ARG A 97 -5.62 -9.20 0.21
CA ARG A 97 -4.92 -8.00 -0.27
C ARG A 97 -5.27 -7.64 -1.73
N LEU A 98 -5.60 -8.63 -2.57
CA LEU A 98 -5.97 -8.42 -4.00
C LEU A 98 -7.41 -7.95 -4.20
N LEU A 99 -8.28 -8.07 -3.19
CA LEU A 99 -9.71 -7.84 -3.36
C LEU A 99 -10.02 -6.39 -3.77
N SER A 100 -9.43 -5.39 -3.13
CA SER A 100 -9.66 -3.96 -3.47
C SER A 100 -9.24 -3.59 -4.89
N PHE A 101 -8.14 -4.16 -5.41
CA PHE A 101 -7.78 -3.95 -6.81
C PHE A 101 -8.77 -4.65 -7.75
N THR A 102 -9.17 -5.87 -7.41
CA THR A 102 -10.07 -6.70 -8.23
C THR A 102 -11.48 -6.13 -8.28
N SER A 103 -12.00 -5.62 -7.16
CA SER A 103 -13.30 -4.92 -7.08
C SER A 103 -13.29 -3.67 -7.94
N ALA A 104 -12.28 -2.82 -7.82
CA ALA A 104 -12.16 -1.61 -8.63
C ALA A 104 -12.07 -1.92 -10.12
N LEU A 105 -11.31 -2.96 -10.51
CA LEU A 105 -11.24 -3.42 -11.90
C LEU A 105 -12.60 -3.95 -12.40
N GLY A 106 -13.29 -4.75 -11.58
CA GLY A 106 -14.62 -5.28 -11.90
C GLY A 106 -15.65 -4.17 -12.10
N VAL A 107 -15.67 -3.17 -11.21
CA VAL A 107 -16.55 -1.99 -11.33
C VAL A 107 -16.18 -1.15 -12.54
N ALA A 108 -14.89 -0.92 -12.81
CA ALA A 108 -14.45 -0.16 -13.98
C ALA A 108 -14.88 -0.82 -15.30
N LEU A 109 -14.78 -2.16 -15.39
CA LEU A 109 -15.25 -2.93 -16.53
C LEU A 109 -16.77 -2.88 -16.67
N LEU A 110 -17.50 -3.01 -15.56
CA LEU A 110 -18.96 -2.90 -15.54
C LEU A 110 -19.44 -1.51 -15.95
N ALA A 111 -18.74 -0.45 -15.52
CA ALA A 111 -19.10 0.93 -15.77
C ALA A 111 -18.84 1.36 -17.22
N SER A 112 -17.70 0.96 -17.80
CA SER A 112 -17.18 1.61 -19.01
C SER A 112 -16.48 0.68 -19.98
N GLY A 113 -16.50 -0.62 -19.71
CA GLY A 113 -15.91 -1.64 -20.55
C GLY A 113 -14.39 -1.55 -20.78
N PHE A 114 -13.85 -2.46 -21.60
CA PHE A 114 -12.40 -2.56 -21.84
C PHE A 114 -11.79 -1.28 -22.42
N LYS A 115 -12.49 -0.61 -23.33
CA LYS A 115 -12.04 0.64 -23.93
C LYS A 115 -12.06 1.80 -22.92
N GLY A 116 -12.99 1.77 -21.97
CA GLY A 116 -13.12 2.78 -20.92
C GLY A 116 -12.12 2.65 -19.79
N LEU A 117 -11.44 1.50 -19.60
CA LEU A 117 -10.46 1.32 -18.52
C LEU A 117 -9.36 2.40 -18.50
N LYS A 118 -9.01 2.95 -19.67
CA LYS A 118 -8.01 4.02 -19.79
C LYS A 118 -8.39 5.27 -18.99
N GLN A 119 -9.67 5.55 -18.76
CA GLN A 119 -10.08 6.72 -17.96
C GLN A 119 -9.77 6.55 -16.47
N TYR A 120 -9.65 5.30 -16.00
CA TYR A 120 -9.36 4.91 -14.63
C TYR A 120 -7.88 4.51 -14.42
N TRP A 121 -7.00 4.81 -15.38
CA TRP A 121 -5.61 4.35 -15.33
C TRP A 121 -4.88 4.75 -14.04
N GLN A 122 -5.11 5.96 -13.52
CA GLN A 122 -4.45 6.45 -12.30
C GLN A 122 -4.97 5.69 -11.08
N GLU A 123 -6.27 5.54 -10.97
CA GLU A 123 -6.99 4.86 -9.89
C GLU A 123 -6.59 3.38 -9.83
N LEU A 124 -6.63 2.70 -10.97
CA LEU A 124 -6.22 1.29 -11.08
C LEU A 124 -4.73 1.12 -10.82
N THR A 125 -3.88 2.07 -11.20
CA THR A 125 -2.44 2.03 -10.87
C THR A 125 -2.24 2.12 -9.36
N ILE A 126 -2.91 3.06 -8.70
CA ILE A 126 -2.80 3.25 -7.24
C ILE A 126 -3.19 1.95 -6.51
N LEU A 127 -4.35 1.36 -6.84
CA LEU A 127 -4.79 0.12 -6.21
C LEU A 127 -3.95 -1.10 -6.60
N PHE A 128 -3.46 -1.16 -7.85
CA PHE A 128 -2.55 -2.21 -8.27
C PHE A 128 -1.29 -2.21 -7.41
N PHE A 129 -0.65 -1.04 -7.24
CA PHE A 129 0.60 -0.94 -6.49
C PHE A 129 0.42 -1.08 -4.97
N LEU A 130 -0.79 -0.89 -4.43
CA LEU A 130 -1.11 -1.23 -3.04
C LEU A 130 -1.10 -2.75 -2.81
N SER A 131 -1.71 -3.49 -3.73
CA SER A 131 -2.07 -4.89 -3.51
C SER A 131 -1.10 -5.87 -4.16
N VAL A 132 -0.89 -5.73 -5.47
CA VAL A 132 -0.27 -6.77 -6.31
C VAL A 132 1.22 -6.98 -6.02
N PRO A 133 2.06 -5.93 -5.88
CA PRO A 133 3.46 -6.11 -5.53
C PRO A 133 3.65 -6.86 -4.21
N SER A 134 2.76 -6.67 -3.22
CA SER A 134 2.84 -7.35 -1.93
C SER A 134 2.74 -8.87 -2.07
N VAL A 135 1.78 -9.34 -2.86
CA VAL A 135 1.54 -10.76 -3.10
C VAL A 135 2.61 -11.38 -3.99
N ILE A 136 3.03 -10.68 -5.05
CA ILE A 136 4.10 -11.18 -5.92
C ILE A 136 5.40 -11.31 -5.14
N ALA A 137 5.74 -10.30 -4.34
CA ALA A 137 7.00 -10.28 -3.63
C ALA A 137 7.05 -11.31 -2.50
N SER A 138 5.94 -11.53 -1.77
CA SER A 138 5.87 -12.55 -0.72
C SER A 138 6.03 -13.98 -1.25
N LEU A 139 5.64 -14.22 -2.52
CA LEU A 139 5.78 -15.52 -3.18
C LEU A 139 7.16 -15.74 -3.80
N LEU A 140 7.83 -14.69 -4.27
CA LEU A 140 9.05 -14.80 -5.07
C LEU A 140 10.35 -14.48 -4.31
N PHE A 141 10.28 -13.68 -3.25
CA PHE A 141 11.48 -13.15 -2.59
C PHE A 141 11.47 -13.42 -1.08
N ASP A 142 12.56 -14.02 -0.61
CA ASP A 142 12.90 -14.03 0.81
C ASP A 142 14.07 -13.05 1.06
N ILE A 143 13.73 -11.89 1.62
CA ILE A 143 14.71 -10.84 1.94
C ILE A 143 15.28 -10.98 3.36
N ALA A 144 14.77 -11.91 4.17
CA ALA A 144 15.19 -12.08 5.56
C ALA A 144 16.70 -12.31 5.71
N PRO A 145 17.38 -13.16 4.89
CA PRO A 145 18.82 -13.34 4.98
C PRO A 145 19.62 -12.06 4.67
N LEU A 146 19.12 -11.23 3.75
CA LEU A 146 19.76 -9.96 3.40
C LEU A 146 19.62 -8.96 4.56
N THR A 147 18.41 -8.83 5.11
CA THR A 147 18.13 -8.02 6.29
C THR A 147 18.97 -8.47 7.49
N ALA A 148 19.11 -9.79 7.70
CA ALA A 148 19.90 -10.34 8.80
C ALA A 148 21.38 -9.96 8.67
N LYS A 149 21.98 -10.17 7.49
CA LYS A 149 23.37 -9.81 7.21
C LYS A 149 23.64 -8.32 7.37
N PHE A 150 22.77 -7.48 6.83
CA PHE A 150 22.95 -6.03 6.91
C PHE A 150 22.76 -5.52 8.35
N SER A 151 21.82 -6.07 9.11
CA SER A 151 21.62 -5.73 10.52
C SER A 151 22.79 -6.18 11.40
N ALA A 152 23.33 -7.37 11.15
CA ALA A 152 24.54 -7.84 11.83
C ALA A 152 25.75 -6.96 11.51
N PHE A 153 25.90 -6.52 10.25
CA PHE A 153 26.93 -5.56 9.86
C PHE A 153 26.82 -4.24 10.65
N LEU A 154 25.60 -3.70 10.80
CA LEU A 154 25.36 -2.50 11.61
C LEU A 154 25.69 -2.72 13.09
N LEU A 155 25.28 -3.85 13.68
CA LEU A 155 25.62 -4.20 15.07
C LEU A 155 27.13 -4.30 15.30
N HIS A 156 27.85 -4.92 14.37
CA HIS A 156 29.30 -5.00 14.43
C HIS A 156 29.95 -3.61 14.44
N TYR A 157 29.48 -2.72 13.56
CA TYR A 157 29.99 -1.33 13.51
C TYR A 157 29.65 -0.53 14.77
N LEU A 158 28.55 -0.86 15.45
CA LEU A 158 28.19 -0.28 16.76
C LEU A 158 29.02 -0.86 17.92
N GLY A 159 29.94 -1.79 17.66
CA GLY A 159 30.86 -2.35 18.66
C GLY A 159 30.35 -3.60 19.38
N PHE A 160 29.26 -4.21 18.90
CA PHE A 160 28.75 -5.45 19.47
C PHE A 160 29.50 -6.68 18.92
N ASP A 161 29.75 -7.65 19.79
CA ASP A 161 30.25 -8.97 19.40
C ASP A 161 29.10 -9.81 18.82
N VAL A 162 28.93 -9.73 17.50
CA VAL A 162 27.78 -10.30 16.79
C VAL A 162 28.18 -11.51 15.97
N VAL A 163 27.43 -12.60 16.14
CA VAL A 163 27.55 -13.81 15.33
C VAL A 163 26.31 -13.92 14.45
N SER A 164 26.50 -13.85 13.13
CA SER A 164 25.42 -14.00 12.15
C SER A 164 25.52 -15.34 11.43
N GLN A 165 24.43 -16.11 11.43
CA GLN A 165 24.33 -17.41 10.78
C GLN A 165 22.98 -17.53 10.06
N GLY A 166 22.99 -17.37 8.73
CA GLY A 166 21.76 -17.37 7.94
C GLY A 166 20.85 -16.20 8.33
N VAL A 167 19.68 -16.52 8.90
CA VAL A 167 18.70 -15.55 9.43
C VAL A 167 18.84 -15.26 10.92
N PHE A 168 19.76 -15.94 11.62
CA PHE A 168 20.01 -15.74 13.04
C PHE A 168 21.06 -14.66 13.27
N ILE A 169 20.78 -13.76 14.21
CA ILE A 169 21.70 -12.75 14.72
C ILE A 169 21.81 -12.94 16.23
N ASN A 170 23.01 -13.33 16.69
CA ASN A 170 23.26 -13.62 18.09
C ASN A 170 24.28 -12.65 18.70
N LEU A 171 23.95 -12.14 19.87
CA LEU A 171 24.83 -11.46 20.81
C LEU A 171 25.12 -12.40 22.00
N PRO A 172 26.13 -12.12 22.86
CA PRO A 172 26.50 -13.02 23.95
C PRO A 172 25.36 -13.34 24.93
N ASN A 173 24.43 -12.40 25.12
CA ASN A 173 23.35 -12.48 26.10
C ASN A 173 21.96 -12.69 25.48
N GLY A 174 21.86 -12.89 24.16
CA GLY A 174 20.58 -13.07 23.46
C GLY A 174 20.69 -12.88 21.96
N GLY A 175 19.64 -13.24 21.22
CA GLY A 175 19.65 -13.14 19.77
C GLY A 175 18.24 -13.11 19.21
N VAL A 176 18.14 -12.87 17.90
CA VAL A 176 16.89 -12.87 17.16
C VAL A 176 17.01 -13.71 15.90
N GLU A 177 15.92 -14.35 15.54
CA GLU A 177 15.72 -14.95 14.23
C GLU A 177 14.93 -13.95 13.37
N VAL A 178 15.49 -13.57 12.22
CA VAL A 178 14.78 -12.72 11.26
C VAL A 178 13.81 -13.61 10.49
N THR A 179 12.58 -13.70 10.98
CA THR A 179 11.48 -14.41 10.30
C THR A 179 10.99 -13.61 9.10
N THR A 180 10.18 -14.23 8.23
CA THR A 180 9.54 -13.57 7.07
C THR A 180 8.78 -12.30 7.47
N GLU A 181 8.13 -12.30 8.63
CA GLU A 181 7.41 -11.13 9.17
C GLU A 181 8.36 -10.00 9.63
N CYS A 182 9.57 -10.34 10.05
CA CYS A 182 10.61 -9.37 10.43
C CYS A 182 11.55 -8.99 9.28
N SER A 183 11.38 -9.59 8.11
CA SER A 183 12.21 -9.38 6.92
C SER A 183 12.20 -7.93 6.43
N GLY A 184 11.11 -7.20 6.69
CA GLY A 184 10.89 -5.81 6.26
C GLY A 184 10.14 -5.66 4.95
N LEU A 185 9.66 -6.77 4.38
CA LEU A 185 9.07 -6.80 3.06
C LEU A 185 7.85 -5.87 2.97
N ASP A 186 6.93 -5.95 3.93
CA ASP A 186 5.75 -5.08 3.99
C ASP A 186 6.14 -3.59 4.10
N THR A 187 7.17 -3.25 4.87
CA THR A 187 7.64 -1.85 5.00
C THR A 187 8.18 -1.33 3.68
N ILE A 188 9.01 -2.12 3.00
CA ILE A 188 9.54 -1.78 1.67
C ILE A 188 8.41 -1.57 0.68
N ILE A 189 7.44 -2.49 0.65
CA ILE A 189 6.35 -2.46 -0.31
C ILE A 189 5.43 -1.29 -0.03
N TYR A 190 5.06 -1.00 1.22
CA TYR A 190 4.22 0.15 1.52
C TYR A 190 4.87 1.48 1.15
N ILE A 191 6.14 1.68 1.47
CA ILE A 191 6.84 2.93 1.09
C ILE A 191 6.99 3.01 -0.44
N PHE A 192 7.24 1.88 -1.12
CA PHE A 192 7.23 1.80 -2.57
C PHE A 192 5.85 2.15 -3.17
N SER A 193 4.75 1.62 -2.63
CA SER A 193 3.38 1.95 -3.03
C SER A 193 3.09 3.44 -2.82
N VAL A 194 3.48 4.02 -1.66
CA VAL A 194 3.34 5.47 -1.39
C VAL A 194 4.12 6.27 -2.42
N SER A 195 5.30 5.80 -2.85
CA SER A 195 6.08 6.48 -3.89
C SER A 195 5.34 6.54 -5.23
N VAL A 196 4.65 5.46 -5.61
CA VAL A 196 3.82 5.45 -6.82
C VAL A 196 2.61 6.34 -6.66
N LEU A 197 1.93 6.28 -5.52
CA LEU A 197 0.82 7.18 -5.19
C LEU A 197 1.25 8.65 -5.31
N ALA A 198 2.38 9.03 -4.72
CA ALA A 198 2.92 10.37 -4.79
C ALA A 198 3.23 10.81 -6.24
N LEU A 199 3.81 9.92 -7.06
CA LEU A 199 4.10 10.19 -8.47
C LEU A 199 2.84 10.32 -9.34
N VAL A 200 1.75 9.63 -8.97
CA VAL A 200 0.46 9.70 -9.68
C VAL A 200 -0.29 10.99 -9.31
N MET A 201 -0.29 11.35 -8.02
CA MET A 201 -0.98 12.53 -7.49
C MET A 201 -0.23 13.84 -7.79
N PHE A 202 1.09 13.82 -7.69
CA PHE A 202 1.95 15.00 -7.78
C PHE A 202 3.10 14.72 -8.76
N PRO A 203 2.84 14.71 -10.08
CA PRO A 203 3.82 14.29 -11.07
C PRO A 203 5.04 15.21 -11.12
N ILE A 204 6.21 14.60 -11.19
CA ILE A 204 7.52 15.26 -11.29
C ILE A 204 8.18 15.07 -12.66
N HIS A 205 9.30 15.75 -12.90
CA HIS A 205 10.07 15.65 -14.13
C HIS A 205 10.52 14.19 -14.41
N ARG A 206 10.45 13.78 -15.69
CA ARG A 206 10.65 12.39 -16.14
C ARG A 206 11.98 11.78 -15.71
N SER A 207 13.04 12.57 -15.65
CA SER A 207 14.38 12.11 -15.22
C SER A 207 14.42 11.68 -13.76
N LYS A 208 13.65 12.32 -12.87
CA LYS A 208 13.63 12.02 -11.44
C LYS A 208 12.64 10.93 -11.08
N ARG A 209 11.61 10.74 -11.91
CA ARG A 209 10.54 9.74 -11.71
C ARG A 209 11.05 8.31 -11.50
N PHE A 210 12.14 7.92 -12.17
CA PHE A 210 12.72 6.58 -12.03
C PHE A 210 13.43 6.39 -10.67
N PHE A 211 14.04 7.44 -10.13
CA PHE A 211 14.81 7.35 -8.88
C PHE A 211 13.92 7.34 -7.63
N VAL A 212 12.73 7.95 -7.70
CA VAL A 212 11.83 8.06 -6.54
C VAL A 212 11.46 6.69 -5.94
N PRO A 213 11.01 5.68 -6.71
CA PRO A 213 10.71 4.38 -6.15
C PRO A 213 11.95 3.62 -5.64
N ILE A 214 13.13 3.86 -6.24
CA ILE A 214 14.38 3.26 -5.77
C ILE A 214 14.72 3.80 -4.37
N VAL A 215 14.61 5.11 -4.18
CA VAL A 215 14.83 5.74 -2.87
C VAL A 215 13.81 5.21 -1.84
N ALA A 216 12.55 5.03 -2.23
CA ALA A 216 11.52 4.44 -1.37
C ALA A 216 11.89 3.04 -0.88
N VAL A 217 12.36 2.16 -1.78
CA VAL A 217 12.82 0.80 -1.43
C VAL A 217 14.02 0.84 -0.49
N ILE A 218 15.00 1.71 -0.75
CA ILE A 218 16.18 1.87 0.10
C ILE A 218 15.78 2.34 1.51
N ILE A 219 14.90 3.34 1.61
CA ILE A 219 14.40 3.84 2.91
C ILE A 219 13.72 2.69 3.67
N GLY A 220 12.82 1.96 3.02
CA GLY A 220 12.12 0.85 3.69
C GLY A 220 13.06 -0.24 4.18
N PHE A 221 14.05 -0.62 3.37
CA PHE A 221 15.05 -1.61 3.76
C PHE A 221 15.89 -1.14 4.96
N VAL A 222 16.41 0.10 4.91
CA VAL A 222 17.24 0.66 5.98
C VAL A 222 16.46 0.80 7.29
N ILE A 223 15.22 1.29 7.23
CA ILE A 223 14.37 1.42 8.43
C ILE A 223 14.10 0.06 9.06
N ASN A 224 13.80 -0.97 8.26
CA ASN A 224 13.60 -2.31 8.81
C ASN A 224 14.90 -2.91 9.37
N ALA A 225 16.04 -2.70 8.73
CA ALA A 225 17.32 -3.16 9.28
C ALA A 225 17.62 -2.52 10.64
N ILE A 226 17.37 -1.21 10.79
CA ILE A 226 17.50 -0.52 12.08
C ILE A 226 16.55 -1.12 13.12
N ARG A 227 15.30 -1.45 12.75
CA ARG A 227 14.37 -2.17 13.63
C ARG A 227 14.97 -3.51 14.10
N VAL A 228 15.54 -4.31 13.20
CA VAL A 228 16.15 -5.60 13.57
C VAL A 228 17.35 -5.42 14.50
N VAL A 229 18.20 -4.41 14.26
CA VAL A 229 19.30 -4.04 15.17
C VAL A 229 18.76 -3.73 16.57
N MET A 230 17.74 -2.86 16.67
CA MET A 230 17.12 -2.49 17.96
C MET A 230 16.53 -3.70 18.67
N LEU A 231 15.82 -4.57 17.95
CA LEU A 231 15.25 -5.80 18.49
C LEU A 231 16.32 -6.76 18.99
N THR A 232 17.43 -6.90 18.28
CA THR A 232 18.56 -7.73 18.71
C THR A 232 19.16 -7.22 20.02
N ILE A 233 19.36 -5.90 20.13
CA ILE A 233 19.87 -5.27 21.36
C ILE A 233 18.90 -5.50 22.52
N PHE A 234 17.59 -5.31 22.31
CA PHE A 234 16.59 -5.56 23.35
C PHE A 234 16.52 -7.03 23.75
N ALA A 235 16.62 -7.96 22.81
CA ALA A 235 16.66 -9.39 23.11
C ALA A 235 17.83 -9.75 24.06
N ALA A 236 18.99 -9.09 23.89
CA ALA A 236 20.17 -9.32 24.71
C ALA A 236 20.21 -8.53 26.03
N SER A 237 19.48 -7.42 26.15
CA SER A 237 19.58 -6.51 27.31
C SER A 237 18.30 -6.36 28.14
N ASN A 238 17.13 -6.39 27.50
CA ASN A 238 15.84 -6.11 28.13
C ASN A 238 14.70 -6.84 27.42
N LYS A 239 14.35 -8.03 27.92
CA LYS A 239 13.27 -8.86 27.35
C LYS A 239 11.90 -8.19 27.38
N ALA A 240 11.62 -7.32 28.35
CA ALA A 240 10.35 -6.58 28.40
C ALA A 240 10.28 -5.54 27.27
N ALA A 241 11.38 -4.83 27.01
CA ALA A 241 11.48 -3.95 25.84
C ALA A 241 11.37 -4.75 24.54
N PHE A 242 12.03 -5.91 24.44
CA PHE A 242 11.89 -6.77 23.27
C PHE A 242 10.41 -7.13 23.02
N HIS A 243 9.70 -7.63 24.03
CA HIS A 243 8.29 -8.01 23.89
C HIS A 243 7.40 -6.84 23.43
N ASN A 244 7.60 -5.64 23.99
CA ASN A 244 6.80 -4.47 23.66
C ASN A 244 7.08 -3.90 22.26
N TRP A 245 8.32 -4.03 21.76
CA TRP A 245 8.75 -3.45 20.50
C TRP A 245 8.79 -4.45 19.33
N HIS A 246 8.75 -5.75 19.62
CA HIS A 246 8.80 -6.82 18.62
C HIS A 246 7.49 -6.96 17.85
N GLY A 247 6.33 -6.92 18.55
CA GLY A 247 5.01 -7.11 17.96
C GLY A 247 4.05 -5.93 18.15
N GLY A 248 2.86 -6.06 17.57
CA GLY A 248 1.75 -5.11 17.76
C GLY A 248 2.01 -3.71 17.21
N GLN A 249 1.50 -2.70 17.92
CA GLN A 249 1.48 -1.30 17.48
C GLN A 249 2.87 -0.72 17.19
N ALA A 250 3.89 -1.16 17.93
CA ALA A 250 5.27 -0.69 17.76
C ALA A 250 5.85 -1.08 16.39
N SER A 251 5.44 -2.21 15.82
CA SER A 251 5.88 -2.63 14.49
C SER A 251 5.45 -1.62 13.40
N TYR A 252 4.21 -1.11 13.50
CA TYR A 252 3.66 -0.14 12.55
C TYR A 252 4.34 1.23 12.64
N LEU A 253 4.86 1.60 13.81
CA LEU A 253 5.58 2.86 14.01
C LEU A 253 6.80 2.97 13.08
N TYR A 254 7.56 1.88 12.89
CA TYR A 254 8.71 1.89 11.99
C TYR A 254 8.30 2.16 10.53
N GLY A 255 7.23 1.52 10.06
CA GLY A 255 6.67 1.79 8.74
C GLY A 255 6.22 3.24 8.58
N MET A 256 5.52 3.80 9.59
CA MET A 256 5.09 5.19 9.59
C MET A 256 6.27 6.17 9.55
N ILE A 257 7.34 5.91 10.33
CA ILE A 257 8.56 6.71 10.28
C ILE A 257 9.18 6.68 8.88
N GLY A 258 9.25 5.51 8.24
CA GLY A 258 9.73 5.37 6.87
C GLY A 258 8.89 6.16 5.86
N ILE A 259 7.56 6.13 5.99
CA ILE A 259 6.64 6.91 5.15
C ILE A 259 6.85 8.41 5.35
N LEU A 260 7.05 8.88 6.60
CA LEU A 260 7.32 10.29 6.88
C LEU A 260 8.67 10.75 6.32
N ILE A 261 9.72 9.92 6.44
CA ILE A 261 11.03 10.20 5.84
C ILE A 261 10.91 10.29 4.31
N PHE A 262 10.21 9.34 3.69
CA PHE A 262 9.94 9.38 2.26
C PHE A 262 9.14 10.62 1.86
N GLY A 263 8.10 10.97 2.63
CA GLY A 263 7.27 12.15 2.40
C GLY A 263 8.09 13.44 2.46
N CYS A 264 8.99 13.56 3.44
CA CYS A 264 9.93 14.69 3.53
C CYS A 264 10.86 14.75 2.32
N PHE A 265 11.45 13.61 1.92
CA PHE A 265 12.27 13.52 0.71
C PHE A 265 11.50 13.97 -0.54
N TYR A 266 10.28 13.48 -0.72
CA TYR A 266 9.45 13.81 -1.89
C TYR A 266 9.03 15.28 -1.89
N TRP A 267 8.69 15.82 -0.71
CA TRP A 267 8.34 17.24 -0.54
C TRP A 267 9.51 18.16 -0.91
N LEU A 268 10.73 17.84 -0.46
CA LEU A 268 11.94 18.57 -0.86
C LEU A 268 12.19 18.48 -2.37
N LEU A 269 11.94 17.30 -2.96
CA LEU A 269 12.10 17.08 -4.39
C LEU A 269 11.14 17.98 -5.19
N LEU A 270 9.87 18.07 -4.78
CA LEU A 270 8.86 18.96 -5.38
C LEU A 270 9.28 20.43 -5.30
N HIS A 271 9.76 20.89 -4.14
CA HIS A 271 10.23 22.26 -3.96
C HIS A 271 11.41 22.62 -4.88
N GLN A 272 12.30 21.66 -5.13
CA GLN A 272 13.41 21.87 -6.06
C GLN A 272 12.93 21.94 -7.52
N GLU A 273 11.90 21.16 -7.87
CA GLU A 273 11.34 21.20 -9.22
C GLU A 273 10.63 22.53 -9.51
N GLU A 274 9.81 23.01 -8.58
CA GLU A 274 9.13 24.30 -8.70
C GLU A 274 10.14 25.44 -8.92
N LYS A 275 11.20 25.49 -8.09
CA LYS A 275 12.28 26.48 -8.25
C LYS A 275 12.95 26.38 -9.62
N SER A 276 13.25 25.16 -10.09
CA SER A 276 13.92 24.96 -11.39
C SER A 276 13.05 25.37 -12.59
N GLN A 277 11.72 25.24 -12.47
CA GLN A 277 10.78 25.68 -13.50
C GLN A 277 10.71 27.21 -13.58
N ILE A 278 10.67 27.89 -12.41
CA ILE A 278 10.66 29.36 -12.34
C ILE A 278 11.91 29.96 -13.00
N THR A 279 13.09 29.42 -12.72
CA THR A 279 14.35 29.91 -13.32
C THR A 279 14.38 29.69 -14.84
N ARG A 280 13.88 28.55 -15.34
CA ARG A 280 13.83 28.29 -16.79
C ARG A 280 12.80 29.14 -17.54
N SER A 281 11.78 29.68 -16.85
CA SER A 281 10.79 30.57 -17.47
C SER A 281 11.20 32.04 -17.47
N SER A 282 12.23 32.40 -16.70
CA SER A 282 12.76 33.77 -16.62
C SER A 282 13.93 34.04 -17.57
N ASP A 283 14.50 32.99 -18.17
CA ASP A 283 15.55 33.03 -19.19
C ASP A 283 14.94 32.89 -20.60
#